data_AF-X1RED7-F1
#
_entry.id   AF-X1RED7-F1
#
_cell.length_a   1.000
_cell.length_b   1.000
_cell.length_c   1.000
_cell.angle_alpha   90.00
_cell.angle_beta   90.00
_cell.angle_gamma   90.00
#
_symmetry.space_group_name_H-M   'P 1'
#
loop_
_entity.id
_entity.type
_entity.pdbx_description
1 polymer ?
#
loop_
_entity_poly.entity_id
_entity_poly.type
_entity_poly.pdbx_seq_one_letter_code
_entity_poly.pdbx_strand_id
1 'polypeptide(L)'
;MTILERQISILNEYHVNPIKVVIGKEGTCWDKTIIEQIREIHNDLVINDDNLNTGPAYSCKLAMNSMEHEHTLIIDGDVVFEPTVIFELISHPSNVMIAKVSNDKRLAGMIKVNKHEIIIMAD
;
A
#
# COMPACT_ATOMS: atom_id res chain seq x y z
N MET A 1 -14.86 -12.62 2.94
CA MET A 1 -14.20 -11.31 3.02
C MET A 1 -12.70 -11.52 3.13
N THR A 2 -11.97 -11.22 2.07
CA THR A 2 -10.52 -11.21 1.95
C THR A 2 -9.93 -9.94 2.60
N ILE A 3 -8.61 -9.89 2.74
CA ILE A 3 -7.92 -8.68 3.23
C ILE A 3 -8.19 -7.51 2.28
N LEU A 4 -8.09 -7.73 0.97
CA LEU A 4 -8.36 -6.70 -0.05
C LEU A 4 -9.80 -6.17 0.06
N GLU A 5 -10.82 -7.04 0.13
CA GLU A 5 -12.22 -6.61 0.30
C GLU A 5 -12.40 -5.75 1.55
N ARG A 6 -11.78 -6.14 2.67
CA ARG A 6 -11.82 -5.37 3.92
C ARG A 6 -11.14 -4.01 3.77
N GLN A 7 -9.97 -3.96 3.13
CA GLN A 7 -9.26 -2.70 2.91
C GLN A 7 -10.07 -1.75 2.02
N ILE A 8 -10.60 -2.22 0.88
CA ILE A 8 -11.44 -1.41 -0.02
C ILE A 8 -12.70 -0.91 0.69
N SER A 9 -13.34 -1.75 1.51
CA SER A 9 -14.51 -1.35 2.32
C SER A 9 -14.19 -0.19 3.26
N ILE A 10 -13.07 -0.25 3.99
CA ILE A 10 -12.65 0.80 4.91
C ILE A 10 -12.30 2.09 4.16
N LEU A 11 -11.56 2.00 3.05
CA LEU A 11 -11.18 3.18 2.27
C LEU A 11 -12.41 3.90 1.70
N ASN A 12 -13.41 3.15 1.25
CA ASN A 12 -14.68 3.70 0.77
C ASN A 12 -15.48 4.39 1.89
N GLU A 13 -15.49 3.83 3.10
CA GLU A 13 -16.14 4.43 4.28
C GLU A 13 -15.59 5.83 4.60
N TYR A 14 -14.28 6.03 4.43
CA TYR A 14 -13.62 7.32 4.64
C TYR A 14 -13.47 8.17 3.37
N HIS A 15 -14.15 7.80 2.27
CA HIS A 15 -14.11 8.51 1.00
C HIS A 15 -12.71 8.70 0.41
N VAL A 16 -11.77 7.78 0.68
CA VAL A 16 -10.44 7.77 0.08
C VAL A 16 -10.55 7.30 -1.36
N ASN A 17 -10.61 8.24 -2.31
CA ASN A 17 -10.78 7.97 -3.73
C ASN A 17 -9.94 8.93 -4.59
N PRO A 18 -9.51 8.51 -5.80
CA PRO A 18 -9.67 7.17 -6.38
C PRO A 18 -8.77 6.13 -5.70
N ILE A 19 -9.17 4.85 -5.75
CA ILE A 19 -8.37 3.71 -5.24
C ILE A 19 -7.74 2.99 -6.44
N LYS A 20 -6.44 2.72 -6.38
CA LYS A 20 -5.74 1.88 -7.36
C LYS A 20 -5.15 0.66 -6.67
N VAL A 21 -5.38 -0.52 -7.23
CA VAL A 21 -4.81 -1.77 -6.71
C VAL A 21 -3.72 -2.24 -7.66
N VAL A 22 -2.51 -2.43 -7.12
CA VAL A 22 -1.38 -2.96 -7.89
C VAL A 22 -1.24 -4.45 -7.64
N ILE A 23 -1.20 -5.22 -8.72
CA ILE A 23 -1.00 -6.67 -8.66
C ILE A 23 0.22 -7.09 -9.46
N GLY A 24 0.78 -8.24 -9.12
CA GLY A 24 1.77 -8.92 -9.97
C GLY A 24 1.09 -9.68 -11.10
N LYS A 25 1.92 -10.26 -11.97
CA LYS A 25 1.49 -11.17 -13.04
C LYS A 25 2.34 -12.44 -13.12
N GLU A 26 3.58 -12.36 -12.66
CA GLU A 26 4.52 -13.46 -12.68
C GLU A 26 4.58 -14.17 -11.33
N GLY A 27 4.62 -15.51 -11.39
CA GLY A 27 4.61 -16.39 -10.23
C GLY A 27 3.44 -17.37 -10.29
N THR A 28 3.48 -18.40 -9.46
CA THR A 28 2.48 -19.48 -9.47
C THR A 28 1.10 -19.04 -8.98
N CYS A 29 0.99 -17.88 -8.34
CA CYS A 29 -0.24 -17.35 -7.75
C CYS A 29 -0.97 -16.33 -8.65
N TRP A 30 -0.42 -15.95 -9.80
CA TRP A 30 -1.03 -14.94 -10.67
C TRP A 30 -1.57 -15.60 -11.94
N ASP A 31 -2.62 -16.40 -11.78
CA ASP A 31 -3.37 -16.92 -12.91
C ASP A 31 -4.54 -16.01 -13.30
N LYS A 32 -5.15 -16.31 -14.45
CA LYS A 32 -6.28 -15.54 -14.98
C LYS A 32 -7.47 -15.52 -14.00
N THR A 33 -7.71 -16.62 -13.28
CA THR A 33 -8.82 -16.73 -12.34
C THR A 33 -8.63 -15.82 -11.14
N ILE A 34 -7.43 -15.75 -10.58
CA ILE A 34 -7.12 -14.87 -9.44
C ILE A 34 -7.20 -13.40 -9.86
N ILE A 35 -6.69 -13.06 -11.05
CA ILE A 35 -6.80 -11.70 -11.59
C ILE A 35 -8.26 -11.29 -11.78
N GLU A 36 -9.10 -12.20 -12.32
CA GLU A 36 -10.54 -11.96 -12.48
C GLU A 36 -11.24 -11.78 -11.12
N GLN A 37 -10.93 -12.62 -10.12
CA GLN A 37 -11.45 -12.45 -8.76
C GLN A 37 -11.09 -11.10 -8.14
N ILE A 38 -9.86 -10.62 -8.35
CA ILE A 38 -9.44 -9.31 -7.87
C ILE A 38 -10.18 -8.20 -8.61
N ARG A 39 -10.41 -8.32 -9.93
CA ARG A 39 -11.22 -7.36 -10.70
C ARG A 39 -12.66 -7.28 -10.22
N GLU A 40 -13.24 -8.40 -9.77
CA GLU A 40 -14.58 -8.41 -9.17
C GLU A 40 -14.63 -7.64 -7.85
N ILE A 41 -13.54 -7.65 -7.07
CA ILE A 41 -13.42 -6.85 -5.84
C ILE A 41 -13.18 -5.37 -6.19
N HIS A 42 -12.26 -5.08 -7.11
CA HIS A 42 -11.92 -3.74 -7.54
C HIS A 42 -11.36 -3.73 -8.96
N ASN A 43 -12.00 -3.01 -9.88
CA ASN A 43 -11.65 -3.08 -11.31
C ASN A 43 -10.47 -2.17 -11.71
N ASP A 44 -10.17 -1.15 -10.91
CA ASP A 44 -9.11 -0.19 -11.25
C ASP A 44 -7.73 -0.72 -10.82
N LEU A 45 -7.16 -1.55 -11.71
CA LEU A 45 -5.93 -2.30 -11.48
C LEU A 45 -4.75 -1.76 -12.28
N VAL A 46 -3.57 -1.80 -11.66
CA VAL A 46 -2.27 -1.69 -12.33
C VAL A 46 -1.57 -3.03 -12.21
N ILE A 47 -1.06 -3.55 -13.33
CA ILE A 47 -0.35 -4.83 -13.36
C ILE A 47 1.14 -4.55 -13.47
N ASN A 48 1.92 -5.04 -12.50
CA ASN A 48 3.36 -5.12 -12.60
C ASN A 48 3.73 -6.43 -13.32
N ASP A 49 3.98 -6.33 -14.62
CA ASP A 49 4.35 -7.48 -15.46
C ASP A 49 5.74 -8.05 -15.12
N ASP A 50 6.60 -7.31 -14.41
CA ASP A 50 7.99 -7.70 -14.08
C ASP A 50 8.19 -7.80 -12.55
N ASN A 51 7.15 -8.25 -11.84
CA ASN A 51 7.14 -8.26 -10.37
C ASN A 51 8.14 -9.22 -9.73
N LEU A 52 8.73 -10.16 -10.48
CA LEU A 52 9.78 -11.04 -9.95
C LEU A 52 11.17 -10.39 -9.96
N ASN A 53 11.41 -9.43 -10.87
CA ASN A 53 12.70 -8.74 -10.98
C ASN A 53 12.66 -7.30 -10.44
N THR A 54 11.48 -6.83 -10.02
CA THR A 54 11.27 -5.48 -9.49
C THR A 54 10.78 -5.52 -8.05
N GLY A 55 11.13 -4.49 -7.26
CA GLY A 55 10.70 -4.38 -5.86
C GLY A 55 9.38 -3.62 -5.67
N PRO A 56 8.85 -3.57 -4.44
CA PRO A 56 7.61 -2.86 -4.10
C PRO A 56 7.60 -1.38 -4.53
N ALA A 57 8.76 -0.72 -4.48
CA ALA A 57 8.91 0.66 -4.94
C ALA A 57 8.59 0.84 -6.43
N TYR A 58 8.90 -0.15 -7.27
CA TYR A 58 8.56 -0.11 -8.69
C TYR A 58 7.05 -0.28 -8.90
N SER A 59 6.41 -1.21 -8.19
CA SER A 59 4.95 -1.37 -8.18
C SER A 59 4.24 -0.08 -7.75
N CYS A 60 4.75 0.58 -6.70
CA CYS A 60 4.25 1.88 -6.26
C CYS A 60 4.42 2.95 -7.36
N LYS A 61 5.60 3.04 -7.99
CA LYS A 61 5.85 3.97 -9.10
C LYS A 61 4.88 3.77 -10.26
N LEU A 62 4.55 2.53 -10.62
CA LEU A 62 3.57 2.25 -11.68
C LEU A 62 2.20 2.84 -11.34
N ALA A 63 1.73 2.69 -10.10
CA ALA A 63 0.46 3.29 -9.66
C ALA A 63 0.52 4.83 -9.67
N MET A 64 1.58 5.41 -9.12
CA MET A 64 1.75 6.87 -9.06
C MET A 64 1.76 7.50 -10.46
N ASN A 65 2.43 6.86 -11.43
CA ASN A 65 2.43 7.33 -12.82
C ASN A 65 1.07 7.21 -13.53
N SER A 66 0.14 6.41 -12.99
CA SER A 66 -1.17 6.15 -13.59
C SER A 66 -2.28 7.07 -13.05
N MET A 67 -1.97 7.96 -12.11
CA MET A 67 -2.95 8.80 -11.43
C MET A 67 -2.46 10.24 -11.30
N GLU A 68 -3.39 11.19 -11.41
CA GLU A 68 -3.17 12.53 -10.86
C GLU A 68 -3.40 12.49 -9.35
N HIS A 69 -2.51 13.09 -8.57
CA HIS A 69 -2.59 13.04 -7.12
C HIS A 69 -2.00 14.30 -6.47
N GLU A 70 -2.73 14.88 -5.52
CA GLU A 70 -2.21 15.91 -4.60
C GLU A 70 -1.80 15.29 -3.27
N HIS A 71 -2.64 14.40 -2.74
CA HIS A 71 -2.40 13.62 -1.54
C HIS A 71 -2.55 12.13 -1.85
N THR A 72 -1.69 11.31 -1.26
CA THR A 72 -1.67 9.87 -1.53
C THR A 72 -1.50 9.08 -0.25
N LEU A 73 -2.36 8.08 -0.10
CA LEU A 73 -2.21 7.03 0.90
C LEU A 73 -1.72 5.76 0.21
N ILE A 74 -0.60 5.22 0.69
CA ILE A 74 0.01 3.98 0.19
C ILE A 74 -0.15 2.91 1.27
N ILE A 75 -0.67 1.75 0.88
CA ILE A 75 -0.99 0.64 1.79
C ILE A 75 -0.49 -0.65 1.15
N ASP A 76 0.21 -1.48 1.95
CA ASP A 76 0.56 -2.84 1.54
C ASP A 76 -0.67 -3.76 1.57
N GLY A 77 -0.83 -4.57 0.51
CA GLY A 77 -2.03 -5.38 0.29
C GLY A 77 -2.21 -6.55 1.26
N ASP A 78 -1.20 -6.88 2.06
CA ASP A 78 -1.22 -7.96 3.06
C ASP A 78 -1.39 -7.46 4.50
N VAL A 79 -1.56 -6.15 4.70
CA VAL A 79 -1.70 -5.54 6.03
C VAL A 79 -3.16 -5.50 6.48
N VAL A 80 -3.39 -5.79 7.76
CA VAL A 80 -4.68 -5.58 8.43
C VAL A 80 -4.55 -4.42 9.41
N PHE A 81 -5.45 -3.44 9.31
CA PHE A 81 -5.47 -2.24 10.16
C PHE A 81 -6.89 -1.88 10.59
N GLU A 82 -7.04 -1.13 11.68
CA GLU A 82 -8.33 -0.62 12.15
C GLU A 82 -8.77 0.61 11.33
N PRO A 83 -10.09 0.80 11.12
CA PRO A 83 -10.64 1.99 10.43
C PRO A 83 -10.10 3.32 10.99
N THR A 84 -9.93 3.40 12.31
CA THR A 84 -9.41 4.60 13.00
C THR A 84 -8.02 5.01 12.52
N VAL A 85 -7.18 4.06 12.09
CA VAL A 85 -5.84 4.35 11.56
C VAL A 85 -5.94 5.14 10.26
N ILE A 86 -6.90 4.81 9.40
CA ILE A 86 -7.12 5.54 8.14
C ILE A 86 -7.58 6.97 8.45
N PHE A 87 -8.53 7.13 9.36
CA PHE A 87 -8.99 8.45 9.81
C PHE A 87 -7.85 9.33 10.33
N GLU A 88 -6.96 8.77 11.16
CA GLU A 88 -5.80 9.50 11.70
C GLU A 88 -4.82 9.91 10.59
N LEU A 89 -4.53 9.01 9.65
CA LEU A 89 -3.60 9.30 8.54
C LEU A 89 -4.12 10.40 7.61
N ILE A 90 -5.38 10.31 7.18
CA ILE A 90 -5.95 11.29 6.23
C ILE A 90 -6.21 12.65 6.87
N SER A 91 -6.35 12.71 8.20
CA SER A 91 -6.53 13.96 8.94
C SER A 91 -5.20 14.64 9.29
N HIS A 92 -4.07 13.99 9.02
CA HIS A 92 -2.77 14.51 9.39
C HIS A 92 -2.32 15.62 8.42
N PRO A 93 -1.83 16.79 8.89
CA PRO A 93 -1.54 17.93 8.03
C PRO A 93 -0.25 17.81 7.20
N SER A 94 0.48 16.70 7.33
CA SER A 94 1.81 16.50 6.76
C SER A 94 1.99 15.05 6.31
N ASN A 95 2.98 14.81 5.44
CA ASN A 95 3.40 13.47 5.07
C ASN A 95 3.84 12.67 6.31
N VAL A 96 3.24 11.49 6.48
CA VAL A 96 3.49 10.60 7.62
C VAL A 96 3.68 9.16 7.16
N MET A 97 4.39 8.39 7.98
CA MET A 97 4.60 6.96 7.80
C MET A 97 4.24 6.26 9.10
N ILE A 98 3.47 5.18 9.00
CA ILE A 98 3.24 4.30 10.15
C ILE A 98 4.48 3.44 10.34
N ALA A 99 4.99 3.46 11.57
CA ALA A 99 6.06 2.57 11.96
C ALA A 99 5.77 1.95 13.32
N LYS A 100 6.20 0.70 13.47
CA LYS A 100 6.27 0.06 14.77
C LYS A 100 7.50 0.57 15.50
N VAL A 101 7.31 1.15 16.68
CA VAL A 101 8.42 1.45 17.58
C VAL A 101 8.92 0.13 18.16
N SER A 102 10.16 -0.25 17.81
CA SER A 102 10.84 -1.41 18.37
C SER A 102 12.09 -0.98 19.12
N ASN A 103 12.28 -1.50 20.33
CA ASN A 103 13.53 -1.36 21.07
C ASN A 103 14.58 -2.40 20.66
N ASP A 104 14.21 -3.39 19.84
CA ASP A 104 15.15 -4.40 19.32
C ASP A 104 15.73 -3.94 17.97
N LYS A 105 17.02 -3.63 17.98
CA LYS A 105 17.80 -3.15 16.83
C LYS A 105 18.06 -4.24 15.77
N ARG A 106 17.67 -5.49 16.03
CA ARG A 106 17.89 -6.62 15.12
C ARG A 106 16.74 -6.86 14.14
N LEU A 107 15.63 -6.13 14.29
CA LEU A 107 14.50 -6.21 13.38
C LEU A 107 14.72 -5.23 12.23
N ALA A 108 14.64 -5.72 10.98
CA ALA A 108 14.67 -4.89 9.78
C ALA A 108 13.47 -3.90 9.76
N GLY A 109 13.61 -2.76 9.07
CA GLY A 109 12.54 -1.75 8.94
C GLY A 109 12.48 -0.70 10.07
N MET A 110 13.63 -0.28 10.62
CA MET A 110 13.68 0.73 11.68
C MET A 110 13.62 2.16 11.13
N ILE A 111 12.60 2.93 11.50
CA ILE A 111 12.64 4.40 11.35
C ILE A 111 13.37 5.01 12.54
N LYS A 112 14.51 5.64 12.28
CA LYS A 112 15.20 6.45 13.28
C LYS A 112 14.58 7.85 13.31
N VAL A 113 13.74 8.10 14.31
CA VAL A 113 13.15 9.42 14.54
C VAL A 113 14.19 10.31 15.22
N ASN A 114 14.94 11.09 14.42
CA ASN A 114 15.68 12.24 14.94
C ASN A 114 14.75 13.46 14.90
N LYS A 115 14.74 14.29 15.95
CA LYS A 115 13.78 15.39 16.18
C LYS A 115 13.59 16.40 15.04
N HIS A 116 14.36 16.33 13.95
CA HIS A 116 14.27 17.23 12.80
C HIS A 116 14.36 16.55 11.43
N GLU A 117 14.64 15.24 11.34
CA GLU A 117 14.79 14.55 10.04
C GLU A 117 14.41 13.08 10.15
N ILE A 118 13.54 12.61 9.26
CA ILE A 118 13.24 11.19 9.05
C ILE A 118 14.20 10.67 7.99
N ILE A 119 15.16 9.83 8.38
CA ILE A 119 16.03 9.12 7.45
C ILE A 119 15.46 7.70 7.28
N ILE A 120 14.99 7.39 6.08
CA ILE A 120 14.55 6.05 5.69
C ILE A 120 15.72 5.36 5.01
N MET A 121 16.16 4.22 5.53
CA MET A 121 16.97 3.26 4.79
C MET A 121 16.16 1.98 4.64
N ALA A 122 16.00 1.54 3.39
CA ALA A 122 15.33 0.30 3.04
C ALA A 122 16.33 -0.60 2.30
N ASP A 123 16.40 -1.86 2.74
CA ASP A 123 16.73 -3.02 1.91
C ASP A 123 15.48 -3.90 1.86
#